data_AF-A0A2I0QJI8-F1
#
_entry.id   AF-A0A2I0QJI8-F1
#
_cell.length_a   1.000
_cell.length_b   1.000
_cell.length_c   1.000
_cell.angle_alpha   90.00
_cell.angle_beta   90.00
_cell.angle_gamma   90.00
#
_symmetry.space_group_name_H-M   'P 1'
#
loop_
_entity.id
_entity.type
_entity.pdbx_description
1 polymer ?
#
loop_
_entity_poly.entity_id
_entity_poly.type
_entity_poly.pdbx_seq_one_letter_code
_entity_poly.pdbx_strand_id
1 'polypeptide(L)'
;MFFTNKAKMDKKIIIFGLVAILIISIVLIGGCIDNSLSECEKIVNSYEKDYCIKEVAIAKQDAQMCEKIWDTKYKEYCIAQTAVSWQHSEVVGFLTLYETEDKVMKLLEEYPNKKYIVIDYEEWLKNPENPNKNALGVCQFGGKSDTIEKSSAGGIEEVSKLYFYCGYPRNKTQRFDYIGIIVFDIAKRSIDINAPDKSQIYVKKISVWGLTDQERMSNDGRMQSIPTEEMSLDEWKKNHNGSLLGIQSFGDVIMCVMKDVNIAMKQNTVWIKRKKKRHAQIIRNVQAEYVKTMPVEKNI
;
A
#
# COMPACT_ATOMS: atom_id res chain seq x y z
N MET A 1 -35.65 35.70 -39.89
CA MET A 1 -36.38 35.72 -38.61
C MET A 1 -36.11 34.39 -37.91
N PHE A 2 -35.06 34.30 -37.09
CA PHE A 2 -34.74 33.10 -36.30
C PHE A 2 -34.77 33.51 -34.83
N PHE A 3 -35.77 33.03 -34.10
CA PHE A 3 -35.94 33.30 -32.68
C PHE A 3 -34.93 32.48 -31.86
N THR A 4 -33.97 33.17 -31.25
CA THR A 4 -33.04 32.62 -30.25
C THR A 4 -33.67 32.68 -28.86
N ASN A 5 -34.60 31.77 -28.56
CA ASN A 5 -35.11 31.60 -27.20
C ASN A 5 -34.09 30.81 -26.37
N LYS A 6 -33.21 31.53 -25.69
CA LYS A 6 -32.25 30.98 -24.73
C LYS A 6 -33.01 30.59 -23.45
N ALA A 7 -33.55 29.38 -23.43
CA ALA A 7 -34.23 28.82 -22.27
C ALA A 7 -33.27 28.81 -21.07
N LYS A 8 -33.62 29.56 -20.03
CA LYS A 8 -32.88 29.62 -18.76
C LYS A 8 -33.17 28.34 -17.99
N MET A 9 -32.45 27.27 -18.35
CA MET A 9 -32.56 25.99 -17.67
C MET A 9 -32.07 26.14 -16.23
N ASP A 10 -32.92 25.78 -15.27
CA ASP A 10 -32.63 25.91 -13.85
C ASP A 10 -31.45 25.00 -13.48
N LYS A 11 -30.40 25.57 -12.88
CA LYS A 11 -29.19 24.85 -12.45
C LYS A 11 -29.52 23.65 -11.55
N LYS A 12 -30.65 23.69 -10.83
CA LYS A 12 -31.10 22.57 -10.00
C LYS A 12 -31.39 21.31 -10.83
N ILE A 13 -31.99 21.45 -12.02
CA ILE A 13 -32.36 20.30 -12.88
C ILE A 13 -31.11 19.58 -13.39
N ILE A 14 -30.06 20.32 -13.72
CA ILE A 14 -28.78 19.75 -14.18
C ILE A 14 -28.10 18.96 -13.05
N ILE A 15 -28.12 19.48 -11.82
CA ILE A 15 -27.52 18.80 -10.66
C ILE A 15 -28.26 17.50 -10.35
N PHE A 16 -29.60 17.51 -10.35
CA PHE A 16 -30.38 16.29 -10.12
C PHE A 16 -30.13 15.23 -11.20
N GLY A 17 -30.02 15.64 -12.47
CA GLY A 17 -29.70 14.73 -13.57
C GLY A 17 -28.33 14.07 -13.42
N LEU A 18 -27.31 14.84 -13.05
CA LEU A 18 -25.95 14.30 -12.85
C LEU A 18 -25.88 13.34 -11.65
N VAL A 19 -26.56 13.66 -10.54
CA VAL A 19 -26.61 12.78 -9.36
C VAL A 19 -27.33 11.47 -9.69
N ALA A 20 -28.44 11.52 -10.42
CA ALA A 20 -29.17 10.32 -10.84
C ALA A 20 -28.33 9.42 -11.75
N ILE A 21 -27.60 9.99 -12.72
CA ILE A 21 -26.69 9.23 -13.59
C ILE A 21 -25.58 8.58 -12.77
N LEU A 22 -24.99 9.30 -11.81
CA LEU A 22 -23.92 8.78 -10.95
C LEU A 22 -24.40 7.61 -10.07
N ILE A 23 -25.61 7.71 -9.51
CA ILE A 23 -26.24 6.62 -8.73
C ILE A 23 -26.51 5.41 -9.64
N ILE A 24 -27.03 5.60 -10.85
CA ILE A 24 -27.26 4.50 -11.80
C ILE A 24 -25.94 3.83 -12.18
N SER A 25 -24.87 4.59 -12.42
CA SER A 25 -23.55 4.02 -12.68
C SER A 25 -23.00 3.23 -11.48
N ILE A 26 -23.19 3.72 -10.25
CA ILE A 26 -22.78 3.00 -9.04
C ILE A 26 -23.59 1.69 -8.89
N VAL A 27 -24.88 1.67 -9.21
CA VAL A 27 -25.71 0.46 -9.14
C VAL A 27 -25.35 -0.55 -10.24
N LEU A 28 -25.01 -0.09 -11.46
CA LEU A 28 -24.63 -0.97 -12.57
C LEU A 28 -23.22 -1.55 -12.43
N ILE A 29 -22.30 -0.83 -11.79
CA ILE A 29 -20.91 -1.28 -11.57
C ILE A 29 -20.77 -1.96 -10.20
N GLY A 30 -21.63 -1.59 -9.24
CA GLY A 30 -21.73 -2.14 -7.89
C GLY A 30 -22.74 -3.28 -7.76
N GLY A 31 -23.13 -3.91 -8.87
CA GLY A 31 -23.60 -5.29 -8.87
C GLY A 31 -22.44 -6.18 -8.43
N CYS A 32 -22.07 -6.05 -7.16
CA CYS A 32 -21.04 -6.83 -6.51
C CYS A 32 -21.34 -8.28 -6.82
N ILE A 33 -20.33 -8.94 -7.35
CA ILE A 33 -20.24 -10.37 -7.45
C ILE A 33 -20.21 -10.88 -6.00
N ASP A 34 -21.36 -10.86 -5.34
CA ASP A 34 -21.68 -11.75 -4.23
C ASP A 34 -21.92 -13.13 -4.84
N ASN A 35 -20.97 -13.62 -5.67
CA ASN A 35 -20.83 -15.05 -5.93
C ASN A 35 -20.42 -15.62 -4.59
N SER A 36 -21.44 -15.85 -3.77
CA SER A 36 -21.35 -16.54 -2.50
C SER A 36 -20.61 -17.84 -2.81
N LEU A 37 -19.65 -18.19 -1.98
CA LEU A 37 -18.85 -19.40 -2.14
C LEU A 37 -19.72 -20.65 -2.41
N SER A 38 -20.96 -20.64 -1.93
CA SER A 38 -22.01 -21.63 -2.20
C SER A 38 -22.37 -21.81 -3.68
N GLU A 39 -22.20 -20.82 -4.55
CA GLU A 39 -22.39 -20.97 -5.99
C GLU A 39 -21.24 -21.74 -6.63
N CYS A 40 -20.00 -21.41 -6.26
CA CYS A 40 -18.83 -22.18 -6.70
C CYS A 40 -18.92 -23.64 -6.25
N GLU A 41 -19.46 -23.91 -5.06
CA GLU A 41 -19.63 -25.27 -4.55
C GLU A 41 -20.60 -26.13 -5.36
N LYS A 42 -21.55 -25.52 -6.10
CA LYS A 42 -22.51 -26.21 -6.98
C LYS A 42 -21.94 -26.62 -8.33
N ILE A 43 -20.77 -26.09 -8.72
CA ILE A 43 -20.15 -26.41 -10.01
C ILE A 43 -19.65 -27.86 -9.98
N VAL A 44 -20.11 -28.67 -10.94
CA VAL A 44 -19.79 -30.10 -11.03
C VAL A 44 -18.37 -30.33 -11.56
N ASN A 45 -17.95 -29.52 -12.53
CA ASN A 45 -16.60 -29.60 -13.09
C ASN A 45 -15.57 -29.09 -12.06
N SER A 46 -14.64 -29.95 -11.65
CA SER A 46 -13.65 -29.62 -10.62
C SER A 46 -12.75 -28.44 -11.01
N TYR A 47 -12.38 -28.32 -12.28
CA TYR A 47 -11.53 -27.24 -12.77
C TYR A 47 -12.26 -25.89 -12.74
N GLU A 48 -13.52 -25.86 -13.20
CA GLU A 48 -14.35 -24.64 -13.14
C GLU A 48 -14.66 -24.23 -11.69
N LYS A 49 -14.89 -25.21 -10.81
CA LYS A 49 -15.08 -24.99 -9.38
C LYS A 49 -13.85 -24.35 -8.74
N ASP A 50 -12.67 -24.91 -8.97
CA ASP A 50 -11.41 -24.39 -8.45
C ASP A 50 -11.13 -22.97 -8.96
N TYR A 51 -11.39 -22.72 -10.25
CA TYR A 51 -11.27 -21.38 -10.84
C TYR A 51 -12.24 -20.38 -10.18
N CYS A 52 -13.49 -20.77 -9.95
CA CYS A 52 -14.49 -19.94 -9.28
C CYS A 52 -14.07 -19.59 -7.85
N ILE A 53 -13.66 -20.59 -7.05
CA ILE A 53 -13.20 -20.39 -5.67
C ILE A 53 -12.00 -19.44 -5.64
N LYS A 54 -11.06 -19.60 -6.57
CA LYS A 54 -9.87 -18.74 -6.71
C LYS A 54 -10.25 -17.28 -6.95
N GLU A 55 -11.15 -16.98 -7.89
CA GLU A 55 -11.57 -15.60 -8.16
C GLU A 55 -12.29 -14.98 -6.95
N VAL A 56 -13.15 -15.75 -6.27
CA VAL A 56 -13.85 -15.29 -5.05
C VAL A 56 -12.85 -15.02 -3.91
N ALA A 57 -11.87 -15.89 -3.72
CA ALA A 57 -10.83 -15.74 -2.69
C ALA A 57 -9.99 -14.47 -2.91
N ILE A 58 -9.58 -14.20 -4.15
CA ILE A 58 -8.82 -13.00 -4.51
C ILE A 58 -9.67 -11.75 -4.31
N ALA A 59 -10.92 -11.75 -4.77
CA ALA A 59 -11.82 -10.61 -4.62
C ALA A 59 -12.12 -10.28 -3.15
N LYS A 60 -12.26 -11.31 -2.30
CA LYS A 60 -12.49 -11.16 -0.86
C LYS A 60 -11.23 -11.01 -0.02
N GLN A 61 -10.05 -11.15 -0.64
CA GLN A 61 -8.75 -11.16 0.02
C GLN A 61 -8.67 -12.22 1.14
N ASP A 62 -9.31 -13.38 0.96
CA ASP A 62 -9.40 -14.44 1.97
C ASP A 62 -8.58 -15.66 1.55
N ALA A 63 -7.36 -15.76 2.08
CA ALA A 63 -6.44 -16.85 1.77
C ALA A 63 -6.93 -18.22 2.27
N GLN A 64 -7.82 -18.27 3.27
CA GLN A 64 -8.37 -19.54 3.74
C GLN A 64 -9.30 -20.17 2.70
N MET A 65 -9.91 -19.36 1.82
CA MET A 65 -10.69 -19.89 0.71
C MET A 65 -9.81 -20.60 -0.33
N CYS A 66 -8.56 -20.17 -0.52
CA CYS A 66 -7.62 -20.84 -1.41
C CYS A 66 -7.31 -22.29 -0.98
N GLU A 67 -7.43 -22.61 0.31
CA GLU A 67 -7.24 -23.97 0.83
C GLU A 67 -8.31 -24.96 0.33
N LYS A 68 -9.46 -24.46 -0.14
CA LYS A 68 -10.53 -25.28 -0.71
C LYS A 68 -10.30 -25.69 -2.16
N ILE A 69 -9.29 -25.13 -2.82
CA ILE A 69 -8.92 -25.44 -4.20
C ILE A 69 -8.19 -26.78 -4.23
N TRP A 70 -8.63 -27.69 -5.10
CA TRP A 70 -8.04 -29.01 -5.24
C TRP A 70 -6.78 -29.00 -6.09
N ASP A 71 -6.80 -28.31 -7.23
CA ASP A 71 -5.63 -28.19 -8.11
C ASP A 71 -4.51 -27.37 -7.44
N THR A 72 -3.37 -28.01 -7.20
CA THR A 72 -2.24 -27.39 -6.49
C THR A 72 -1.74 -26.13 -7.18
N LYS A 73 -1.73 -26.08 -8.52
CA LYS A 73 -1.26 -24.91 -9.28
C LYS A 73 -2.21 -23.72 -9.09
N TYR A 74 -3.52 -23.93 -9.10
CA TYR A 74 -4.47 -22.87 -8.78
C TYR A 74 -4.44 -22.45 -7.33
N LYS A 75 -4.23 -23.39 -6.40
CA LYS A 75 -4.10 -23.09 -4.98
C LYS A 75 -2.91 -22.18 -4.70
N GLU A 76 -1.73 -22.54 -5.19
CA GLU A 76 -0.52 -21.73 -5.03
C GLU A 76 -0.69 -20.34 -5.65
N TYR A 77 -1.27 -20.27 -6.86
CA TYR A 77 -1.56 -19.00 -7.52
C TYR A 77 -2.56 -18.15 -6.74
N CYS A 78 -3.62 -18.76 -6.20
CA CYS A 78 -4.62 -18.10 -5.36
C CYS A 78 -3.96 -17.49 -4.12
N ILE A 79 -3.15 -18.25 -3.40
CA ILE A 79 -2.45 -17.78 -2.19
C ILE A 79 -1.53 -16.61 -2.52
N ALA A 80 -0.75 -16.72 -3.60
CA ALA A 80 0.15 -15.65 -4.03
C ALA A 80 -0.60 -14.36 -4.40
N GLN A 81 -1.68 -14.46 -5.19
CA GLN A 81 -2.48 -13.30 -5.59
C GLN A 81 -3.22 -12.68 -4.41
N THR A 82 -3.75 -13.50 -3.51
CA THR A 82 -4.43 -13.02 -2.31
C THR A 82 -3.45 -12.25 -1.41
N ALA A 83 -2.23 -12.77 -1.24
CA ALA A 83 -1.17 -12.06 -0.51
C ALA A 83 -0.77 -10.73 -1.16
N VAL A 84 -0.64 -10.67 -2.50
CA VAL A 84 -0.35 -9.43 -3.23
C VAL A 84 -1.51 -8.44 -3.11
N SER A 85 -2.74 -8.90 -3.27
CA SER A 85 -3.94 -8.06 -3.14
C SER A 85 -4.09 -7.49 -1.73
N TRP A 86 -3.75 -8.28 -0.72
CA TRP A 86 -3.72 -7.86 0.68
C TRP A 86 -2.63 -6.82 0.91
N GLN A 87 -1.40 -7.07 0.44
CA GLN A 87 -0.31 -6.09 0.48
C GLN A 87 -0.68 -4.81 -0.24
N HIS A 88 -1.32 -4.88 -1.42
CA HIS A 88 -1.81 -3.70 -2.12
C HIS A 88 -2.88 -2.97 -1.31
N SER A 89 -3.84 -3.66 -0.70
CA SER A 89 -4.89 -3.03 0.11
C SER A 89 -4.34 -2.37 1.37
N GLU A 90 -3.33 -2.98 2.02
CA GLU A 90 -2.66 -2.40 3.16
C GLU A 90 -1.78 -1.23 2.72
N VAL A 91 -0.93 -1.41 1.71
CA VAL A 91 -0.03 -0.37 1.19
C VAL A 91 -0.80 0.82 0.63
N VAL A 92 -1.90 0.59 -0.10
CA VAL A 92 -2.83 1.65 -0.53
C VAL A 92 -3.51 2.27 0.68
N GLY A 93 -3.90 1.49 1.69
CA GLY A 93 -4.37 2.04 2.98
C GLY A 93 -3.31 2.85 3.74
N PHE A 94 -2.02 2.53 3.57
CA PHE A 94 -0.89 3.26 4.12
C PHE A 94 -0.51 4.50 3.29
N LEU A 95 -0.84 4.54 1.99
CA LEU A 95 -0.37 5.57 1.04
C LEU A 95 -1.47 6.40 0.37
N THR A 96 -2.74 6.09 0.56
CA THR A 96 -3.84 6.97 0.17
C THR A 96 -4.54 7.49 1.40
N LEU A 97 -4.22 8.73 1.76
CA LEU A 97 -5.16 9.73 2.27
C LEU A 97 -4.56 11.12 2.00
N TYR A 98 -4.97 11.72 0.88
CA TYR A 98 -4.97 13.18 0.74
C TYR A 98 -6.28 13.67 1.35
N GLU A 99 -6.30 13.84 2.67
CA GLU A 99 -7.45 14.42 3.37
C GLU A 99 -6.98 15.42 4.42
N THR A 100 -7.81 16.43 4.66
CA THR A 100 -7.60 17.42 5.73
C THR A 100 -7.48 16.72 7.09
N GLU A 101 -6.71 17.31 8.00
CA GLU A 101 -6.48 16.79 9.37
C GLU A 101 -7.78 16.29 10.04
N ASP A 102 -8.87 17.05 9.93
CA ASP A 102 -10.19 16.70 10.48
C ASP A 102 -10.75 15.35 10.00
N LYS A 103 -10.53 15.00 8.74
CA LYS A 103 -11.06 13.74 8.18
C LYS A 103 -10.18 12.56 8.53
N VAL A 104 -8.87 12.78 8.59
CA VAL A 104 -7.91 11.78 9.08
C VAL A 104 -8.22 11.42 10.53
N MET A 105 -8.49 12.42 11.38
CA MET A 105 -8.88 12.18 12.77
C MET A 105 -10.16 11.35 12.87
N LYS A 106 -11.15 11.61 12.02
CA LYS A 106 -12.39 10.82 11.95
C LYS A 106 -12.14 9.36 11.53
N LEU A 107 -11.21 9.11 10.61
CA LEU A 107 -10.84 7.76 10.17
C LEU A 107 -10.07 6.97 11.24
N LEU A 108 -9.24 7.65 12.03
CA LEU A 108 -8.55 7.07 13.18
C LEU A 108 -9.52 6.61 14.28
N GLU A 109 -10.63 7.34 14.46
CA GLU A 109 -11.72 6.97 15.36
C GLU A 109 -12.54 5.79 14.83
N GLU A 110 -12.82 5.77 13.52
CA GLU A 110 -13.62 4.72 12.87
C GLU A 110 -12.88 3.38 12.76
N TYR A 111 -11.54 3.42 12.59
CA TYR A 111 -10.71 2.23 12.39
C TYR A 111 -9.46 2.22 13.29
N PRO A 112 -9.62 2.08 14.63
CA PRO A 112 -8.53 2.26 15.60
C PRO A 112 -7.41 1.19 15.52
N ASN A 113 -7.60 0.13 14.72
CA ASN A 113 -6.61 -0.94 14.54
C ASN A 113 -5.82 -0.83 13.22
N LYS A 114 -6.16 0.14 12.35
CA LYS A 114 -5.41 0.42 11.12
C LYS A 114 -4.32 1.45 11.41
N LYS A 115 -3.19 1.34 10.72
CA LYS A 115 -2.08 2.29 10.83
C LYS A 115 -2.11 3.21 9.62
N TYR A 116 -1.96 4.51 9.88
CA TYR A 116 -2.03 5.56 8.86
C TYR A 116 -0.74 6.39 8.92
N ILE A 117 -0.27 6.86 7.77
CA ILE A 117 0.79 7.87 7.66
C ILE A 117 0.15 9.09 7.03
N VAL A 118 0.22 10.22 7.73
CA VAL A 118 -0.37 11.49 7.29
C VAL A 118 0.76 12.35 6.76
N ILE A 119 0.70 12.76 5.50
CA ILE A 119 1.69 13.65 4.90
C ILE A 119 0.94 14.92 4.50
N ASP A 120 1.22 16.04 5.19
CA ASP A 120 0.63 17.34 4.83
C ASP A 120 1.33 17.91 3.59
N TYR A 121 0.80 17.56 2.42
CA TYR A 121 1.32 18.00 1.14
C TYR A 121 0.86 19.42 0.76
N GLU A 122 -0.22 19.90 1.36
CA GLU A 122 -0.80 21.20 1.01
C GLU A 122 0.05 22.35 1.55
N GLU A 123 0.55 22.24 2.77
CA GLU A 123 1.41 23.27 3.36
C GLU A 123 2.75 23.38 2.61
N TRP A 124 3.31 22.25 2.17
CA TRP A 124 4.54 22.19 1.37
C TRP A 124 4.37 22.79 -0.04
N LEU A 125 3.24 22.56 -0.70
CA LEU A 125 2.92 23.17 -2.01
C LEU A 125 2.65 24.68 -1.91
N LYS A 126 2.15 25.15 -0.77
CA LYS A 126 1.88 26.57 -0.49
C LYS A 126 3.16 27.36 -0.13
N ASN A 127 4.29 26.69 0.11
CA ASN A 127 5.56 27.36 0.40
C ASN A 127 6.07 28.16 -0.83
N PRO A 128 6.18 29.49 -0.75
CA PRO A 128 6.60 30.33 -1.88
C PRO A 128 8.05 30.10 -2.33
N GLU A 129 8.89 29.52 -1.47
CA GLU A 129 10.28 29.13 -1.79
C GLU A 129 10.38 27.75 -2.44
N ASN A 130 9.27 27.01 -2.58
CA ASN A 130 9.27 25.69 -3.17
C ASN A 130 9.55 25.77 -4.70
N PRO A 131 10.71 25.30 -5.19
CA PRO A 131 11.04 25.32 -6.61
C PRO A 131 10.13 24.40 -7.45
N ASN A 132 9.37 23.52 -6.80
CA ASN A 132 8.61 22.43 -7.43
C ASN A 132 7.09 22.69 -7.48
N LYS A 133 6.61 23.90 -7.18
CA LYS A 133 5.17 24.23 -7.20
C LYS A 133 4.44 23.93 -8.53
N ASN A 134 5.20 23.73 -9.61
CA ASN A 134 4.69 23.41 -10.95
C ASN A 134 5.05 21.98 -11.43
N ALA A 135 5.78 21.18 -10.65
CA ALA A 135 6.24 19.85 -11.05
C ALA A 135 5.26 18.77 -10.56
N LEU A 136 4.11 18.63 -11.24
CA LEU A 136 3.18 17.53 -11.00
C LEU A 136 3.56 16.34 -11.89
N GLY A 137 4.38 15.43 -11.34
CA GLY A 137 4.54 14.08 -11.88
C GLY A 137 3.49 13.13 -11.31
N VAL A 138 3.07 12.13 -12.09
CA VAL A 138 2.26 11.02 -11.58
C VAL A 138 3.20 9.85 -11.33
N CYS A 139 3.29 9.40 -10.08
CA CYS A 139 4.05 8.21 -9.73
C CYS A 139 3.10 7.02 -9.52
N GLN A 140 3.41 5.88 -10.14
CA GLN A 140 2.76 4.60 -9.92
C GLN A 140 3.64 3.70 -9.06
N PHE A 141 3.00 2.85 -8.26
CA PHE A 141 3.65 1.93 -7.33
C PHE A 141 3.53 0.50 -7.84
N GLY A 142 4.63 -0.24 -7.81
CA GLY A 142 4.64 -1.68 -8.02
C GLY A 142 5.63 -2.34 -7.06
N GLY A 143 5.26 -3.47 -6.47
CA GLY A 143 6.13 -4.24 -5.58
C GLY A 143 6.34 -5.65 -6.09
N LYS A 144 7.54 -6.19 -5.94
CA LYS A 144 7.80 -7.62 -6.12
C LYS A 144 8.67 -8.13 -4.98
N SER A 145 8.16 -9.10 -4.23
CA SER A 145 8.90 -9.77 -3.17
C SER A 145 9.78 -10.84 -3.79
N ASP A 146 11.06 -10.55 -3.95
CA ASP A 146 12.00 -11.47 -4.56
C ASP A 146 13.26 -11.56 -3.72
N THR A 147 13.55 -12.77 -3.25
CA THR A 147 14.83 -13.32 -2.78
C THR A 147 15.15 -13.29 -1.27
N ILE A 148 15.54 -14.48 -0.80
CA ILE A 148 16.17 -14.69 0.51
C ILE A 148 17.68 -14.62 0.26
N GLU A 149 18.33 -13.59 0.78
CA GLU A 149 19.78 -13.41 0.69
C GLU A 149 20.46 -13.80 2.01
N LYS A 150 21.71 -14.25 1.95
CA LYS A 150 22.54 -14.37 3.14
C LYS A 150 23.17 -13.01 3.42
N SER A 151 22.92 -12.47 4.60
CA SER A 151 23.55 -11.24 5.10
C SER A 151 25.07 -11.43 5.20
N SER A 152 25.82 -10.38 4.89
CA SER A 152 27.28 -10.31 5.13
C SER A 152 27.67 -10.54 6.60
N ALA A 153 26.72 -10.36 7.53
CA ALA A 153 26.89 -10.62 8.95
C ALA A 153 26.44 -12.03 9.40
N GLY A 154 26.20 -12.97 8.48
CA GLY A 154 25.93 -14.37 8.81
C GLY A 154 24.48 -14.71 9.18
N GLY A 155 23.52 -13.82 8.91
CA GLY A 155 22.07 -14.07 9.08
C GLY A 155 21.34 -14.30 7.75
N ILE A 156 20.12 -14.83 7.82
CA ILE A 156 19.19 -14.86 6.68
C ILE A 156 18.49 -13.50 6.61
N GLU A 157 18.52 -12.86 5.44
CA GLU A 157 17.93 -11.55 5.18
C GLU A 157 16.91 -11.70 4.06
N GLU A 158 15.64 -11.40 4.35
CA GLU A 158 14.61 -11.33 3.31
C GLU A 158 14.70 -9.96 2.65
N VAL A 159 14.96 -9.93 1.35
CA VAL A 159 15.02 -8.68 0.57
C VAL A 159 13.80 -8.62 -0.33
N SER A 160 13.11 -7.48 -0.34
CA SER A 160 11.98 -7.20 -1.21
C SER A 160 12.28 -5.98 -2.05
N LYS A 161 11.91 -6.01 -3.33
CA LYS A 161 12.12 -4.89 -4.25
C LYS A 161 10.83 -4.10 -4.41
N LEU A 162 10.90 -2.82 -4.05
CA LEU A 162 9.80 -1.88 -4.26
C LEU A 162 10.18 -0.93 -5.40
N TYR A 163 9.34 -0.88 -6.43
CA TYR A 163 9.53 -0.11 -7.64
C TYR A 163 8.60 1.10 -7.67
N PHE A 164 9.18 2.27 -7.91
CA PHE A 164 8.44 3.50 -8.11
C PHE A 164 8.66 3.98 -9.53
N TYR A 165 7.58 4.03 -10.30
CA TYR A 165 7.60 4.53 -11.67
C TYR A 165 7.06 5.94 -11.66
N CYS A 166 7.93 6.94 -11.84
CA CYS A 166 7.49 8.33 -11.92
C CYS A 166 7.55 8.80 -13.37
N GLY A 167 6.38 9.19 -13.90
CA GLY A 167 6.25 9.78 -15.24
C GLY A 167 5.75 11.21 -15.16
N TYR A 168 6.31 12.08 -15.98
CA TYR A 168 5.78 13.43 -16.17
C TYR A 168 4.75 13.44 -17.30
N PRO A 169 3.65 14.19 -17.16
CA PRO A 169 2.70 14.37 -18.25
C PRO A 169 3.39 15.07 -19.44
N ARG A 170 3.09 14.60 -20.66
CA ARG A 170 3.68 15.05 -21.95
C ARG A 170 3.47 16.53 -22.30
N ASN A 171 2.89 17.36 -21.43
CA ASN A 171 2.39 18.67 -21.83
C ASN A 171 3.43 19.80 -21.66
N LYS A 172 4.01 20.16 -22.81
CA LYS A 172 4.64 21.43 -23.23
C LYS A 172 5.92 21.90 -22.51
N THR A 173 6.95 22.02 -23.34
CA THR A 173 8.17 22.85 -23.25
C THR A 173 9.32 22.43 -22.33
N GLN A 174 9.17 21.43 -21.48
CA GLN A 174 10.33 20.83 -20.80
C GLN A 174 10.60 19.43 -21.36
N ARG A 175 11.69 19.29 -22.13
CA ARG A 175 12.30 17.98 -22.43
C ARG A 175 12.87 17.44 -21.13
N PHE A 176 12.08 16.71 -20.37
CA PHE A 176 12.63 15.77 -19.40
C PHE A 176 11.98 14.42 -19.67
N ASP A 177 12.61 13.69 -20.59
CA ASP A 177 12.28 12.31 -20.98
C ASP A 177 12.67 11.29 -19.90
N TYR A 178 12.93 11.74 -18.67
CA TYR A 178 13.34 10.87 -17.57
C TYR A 178 12.11 10.28 -16.89
N ILE A 179 11.62 9.17 -17.43
CA ILE A 179 10.89 8.23 -16.58
C ILE A 179 11.96 7.59 -15.69
N GLY A 180 11.88 7.84 -14.39
CA GLY A 180 12.78 7.28 -13.40
C GLY A 180 12.15 6.05 -12.76
N ILE A 181 12.90 4.96 -12.66
CA ILE A 181 12.55 3.86 -11.74
C ILE A 181 13.41 4.03 -10.50
N ILE A 182 12.76 4.23 -9.36
CA ILE A 182 13.45 4.14 -8.07
C ILE A 182 13.16 2.75 -7.50
N VAL A 183 14.23 2.00 -7.27
CA VAL A 183 14.16 0.66 -6.68
C VAL A 183 14.69 0.71 -5.27
N PHE A 184 13.85 0.31 -4.33
CA PHE A 184 14.24 0.13 -2.93
C PHE A 184 14.40 -1.34 -2.66
N ASP A 185 15.61 -1.74 -2.31
CA ASP A 185 15.86 -3.05 -1.70
C ASP A 185 15.52 -2.90 -0.22
N ILE A 186 14.34 -3.37 0.18
CA ILE A 186 13.88 -3.36 1.56
C ILE A 186 14.27 -4.69 2.18
N ALA A 187 15.10 -4.65 3.21
CA ALA A 187 15.55 -5.83 3.91
C ALA A 187 14.86 -5.97 5.26
N LYS A 188 14.55 -7.21 5.63
CA LYS A 188 14.13 -7.60 6.97
C LYS A 188 15.18 -8.51 7.58
N ARG A 189 15.72 -8.09 8.73
CA ARG A 189 16.72 -8.85 9.49
C ARG A 189 16.24 -9.13 10.90
N SER A 190 16.37 -10.36 11.38
CA SER A 190 16.24 -10.63 12.81
C SER A 190 17.47 -10.09 13.55
N ILE A 191 17.26 -9.21 14.53
CA ILE A 191 18.36 -8.66 15.34
C ILE A 191 18.86 -9.72 16.33
N ASP A 192 17.98 -10.61 16.76
CA ASP A 192 18.22 -11.63 17.78
C ASP A 192 17.82 -13.00 17.22
N ILE A 193 18.79 -13.89 17.09
CA ILE A 193 18.56 -15.26 16.58
C ILE A 193 17.57 -16.01 17.48
N ASN A 194 17.54 -15.67 18.77
CA ASN A 194 16.66 -16.30 19.74
C ASN A 194 15.29 -15.60 19.86
N ALA A 195 15.09 -14.47 19.19
CA ALA A 195 13.83 -13.71 19.19
C ALA A 195 13.48 -13.21 17.77
N PRO A 196 13.05 -14.12 16.87
CA PRO A 196 12.77 -13.80 15.45
C PRO A 196 11.63 -12.78 15.25
N ASP A 197 10.81 -12.54 16.28
CA ASP A 197 9.78 -11.52 16.29
C ASP A 197 10.34 -10.08 16.38
N LYS A 198 11.60 -9.92 16.78
CA LYS A 198 12.31 -8.63 16.82
C LYS A 198 13.09 -8.37 15.54
N SER A 199 12.38 -8.41 14.41
CA SER A 199 12.97 -8.04 13.13
C SER A 199 13.01 -6.52 12.94
N GLN A 200 14.07 -6.03 12.31
CA GLN A 200 14.19 -4.66 11.81
C GLN A 200 13.99 -4.67 10.30
N ILE A 201 13.20 -3.70 9.83
CA ILE A 201 13.04 -3.40 8.41
C ILE A 201 13.89 -2.16 8.10
N TYR A 202 14.72 -2.22 7.07
CA TYR A 202 15.53 -1.09 6.62
C TYR A 202 15.70 -1.10 5.11
N VAL A 203 16.11 0.04 4.55
CA VAL A 203 16.50 0.14 3.14
C VAL A 203 17.96 -0.26 3.00
N LYS A 204 18.20 -1.32 2.26
CA LYS A 204 19.53 -1.86 1.95
C LYS A 204 20.18 -1.08 0.80
N LYS A 205 19.41 -0.79 -0.25
CA LYS A 205 19.89 -0.09 -1.45
C LYS A 205 18.78 0.77 -2.04
N ILE A 206 19.16 1.95 -2.53
CA ILE A 206 18.32 2.78 -3.40
C ILE A 206 19.02 2.88 -4.74
N SER A 207 18.40 2.31 -5.76
CA SER A 207 18.88 2.39 -7.13
C SER A 207 17.98 3.27 -7.95
N VAL A 208 18.57 4.16 -8.74
CA VAL A 208 17.83 5.01 -9.67
C VAL A 208 18.19 4.59 -11.08
N TRP A 209 17.17 4.31 -11.87
CA TRP A 209 17.30 4.00 -13.28
C TRP A 209 16.63 5.12 -14.07
N GLY A 210 17.34 5.71 -15.03
CA GLY A 210 16.67 6.42 -16.11
C GLY A 210 16.02 5.41 -17.05
N LEU A 211 14.97 5.79 -17.75
CA LEU A 211 14.48 5.07 -18.91
C LEU A 211 14.78 5.89 -20.16
N THR A 212 15.22 5.22 -21.21
CA THR A 212 15.35 5.86 -22.51
C THR A 212 13.98 5.95 -23.19
N ASP A 213 13.88 6.84 -24.18
CA ASP A 213 12.74 6.93 -25.10
C ASP A 213 12.68 5.75 -26.08
N GLN A 214 13.72 4.91 -26.10
CA GLN A 214 13.74 3.70 -26.90
C GLN A 214 12.93 2.60 -26.23
N GLU A 215 11.97 2.06 -26.98
CA GLU A 215 11.20 0.90 -26.58
C GLU A 215 11.80 -0.36 -27.22
N ARG A 216 11.91 -1.43 -26.44
CA ARG A 216 12.26 -2.77 -26.92
C ARG A 216 11.07 -3.69 -26.74
N MET A 217 10.81 -4.51 -27.75
CA MET A 217 9.79 -5.55 -27.66
C MET A 217 10.29 -6.66 -26.71
N SER A 218 9.59 -6.88 -25.61
CA SER A 218 9.88 -7.96 -24.65
C SER A 218 9.44 -9.32 -25.18
N ASN A 219 9.89 -10.40 -24.53
CA ASN A 219 9.60 -11.78 -24.94
C ASN A 219 8.10 -12.13 -24.95
N ASP A 220 7.28 -11.37 -24.24
CA ASP A 220 5.81 -11.48 -24.21
C ASP A 220 5.11 -10.59 -25.26
N GLY A 221 5.88 -9.93 -26.14
CA GLY A 221 5.37 -9.07 -27.20
C GLY A 221 4.97 -7.65 -26.79
N ARG A 222 5.21 -7.24 -25.53
CA ARG A 222 4.92 -5.87 -25.08
C ARG A 222 6.09 -4.94 -25.39
N MET A 223 5.83 -3.65 -25.64
CA MET A 223 6.88 -2.63 -25.69
C MET A 223 7.30 -2.28 -24.26
N GLN A 224 8.59 -2.34 -23.97
CA GLN A 224 9.17 -1.95 -22.68
C GLN A 224 10.25 -0.89 -22.90
N SER A 225 10.19 0.21 -22.16
CA SER A 225 11.27 1.21 -22.15
C SER A 225 12.56 0.57 -21.68
N ILE A 226 13.68 0.91 -22.32
CA ILE A 226 14.99 0.35 -21.96
C ILE A 226 15.54 1.11 -20.75
N PRO A 227 15.83 0.43 -19.62
CA PRO A 227 16.52 1.07 -18.51
C PRO A 227 17.92 1.52 -18.92
N THR A 228 18.30 2.74 -18.53
CA THR A 228 19.69 3.21 -18.61
C THR A 228 20.54 2.48 -17.58
N GLU A 229 21.83 2.84 -17.50
CA GLU A 229 22.72 2.36 -16.45
C GLU A 229 22.12 2.59 -15.05
N GLU A 230 22.17 1.54 -14.22
CA GLU A 230 21.83 1.62 -12.80
C GLU A 230 22.85 2.51 -12.10
N MET A 231 22.38 3.52 -11.37
CA MET A 231 23.26 4.33 -10.53
C MET A 231 22.76 4.38 -9.10
N SER A 232 23.69 4.46 -8.15
CA SER A 232 23.35 4.73 -6.77
C SER A 232 22.72 6.13 -6.64
N LEU A 233 21.92 6.33 -5.59
CA LEU A 233 21.30 7.64 -5.32
C LEU A 233 22.33 8.77 -5.23
N ASP A 234 23.52 8.49 -4.68
CA ASP A 234 24.58 9.50 -4.52
C ASP A 234 25.30 9.79 -5.84
N GLU A 235 25.56 8.78 -6.67
CA GLU A 235 26.07 8.98 -8.03
C GLU A 235 25.09 9.76 -8.89
N TRP A 236 23.79 9.47 -8.77
CA TRP A 236 22.75 10.22 -9.47
C TRP A 236 22.79 11.70 -9.10
N LYS A 237 22.83 12.01 -7.79
CA LYS A 237 22.93 13.38 -7.27
C LYS A 237 24.15 14.09 -7.81
N LYS A 238 25.30 13.40 -7.84
CA LYS A 238 26.55 13.95 -8.37
C LYS A 238 26.46 14.26 -9.87
N ASN A 239 25.90 13.34 -10.66
CA ASN A 239 25.86 13.44 -12.12
C ASN A 239 24.85 14.46 -12.65
N HIS A 240 23.83 14.81 -11.85
CA HIS A 240 22.75 15.71 -12.26
C HIS A 240 22.78 17.04 -11.49
N ASN A 241 23.94 17.51 -11.02
CA ASN A 241 24.12 18.77 -10.28
C ASN A 241 23.18 18.91 -9.07
N GLY A 242 22.84 17.80 -8.41
CA GLY A 242 21.85 17.78 -7.34
C GLY A 242 20.41 18.11 -7.78
N SER A 243 20.16 18.33 -9.07
CA SER A 243 18.84 18.63 -9.64
C SER A 243 17.95 17.38 -9.64
N LEU A 244 17.51 17.00 -8.45
CA LEU A 244 16.43 16.06 -8.22
C LEU A 244 15.08 16.81 -8.26
N LEU A 245 14.81 17.67 -9.24
CA LEU A 245 13.63 18.57 -9.28
C LEU A 245 12.25 17.87 -9.13
N GLY A 246 12.19 16.53 -9.22
CA GLY A 246 11.08 15.74 -8.67
C GLY A 246 11.46 14.67 -7.64
N ILE A 247 12.71 14.18 -7.64
CA ILE A 247 13.14 13.06 -6.79
C ILE A 247 13.63 13.54 -5.40
N GLN A 248 13.93 14.83 -5.18
CA GLN A 248 14.44 15.32 -3.89
C GLN A 248 13.32 15.40 -2.89
N SER A 249 12.20 15.99 -3.32
CA SER A 249 10.90 15.87 -2.66
C SER A 249 10.53 14.42 -2.40
N PHE A 250 10.85 13.50 -3.31
CA PHE A 250 10.55 12.08 -3.14
C PHE A 250 11.48 11.38 -2.14
N GLY A 251 12.78 11.69 -2.15
CA GLY A 251 13.76 11.19 -1.18
C GLY A 251 13.50 11.75 0.22
N ASP A 252 13.09 13.00 0.33
CA ASP A 252 12.70 13.64 1.58
C ASP A 252 11.35 13.09 2.08
N VAL A 253 10.37 12.85 1.19
CA VAL A 253 9.12 12.17 1.53
C VAL A 253 9.38 10.74 1.97
N ILE A 254 10.23 9.98 1.28
CA ILE A 254 10.55 8.60 1.67
C ILE A 254 11.38 8.54 2.94
N MET A 255 12.36 9.43 3.11
CA MET A 255 13.08 9.55 4.39
C MET A 255 12.14 9.96 5.52
N CYS A 256 11.20 10.87 5.30
CA CYS A 256 10.18 11.23 6.29
C CYS A 256 9.29 10.02 6.62
N VAL A 257 8.72 9.36 5.60
CA VAL A 257 7.92 8.14 5.75
C VAL A 257 8.70 7.06 6.50
N MET A 258 9.97 6.84 6.18
CA MET A 258 10.79 5.81 6.84
C MET A 258 11.26 6.20 8.24
N LYS A 259 11.52 7.48 8.49
CA LYS A 259 11.78 8.02 9.83
C LYS A 259 10.54 7.87 10.71
N ASP A 260 9.37 8.15 10.16
CA ASP A 260 8.08 8.02 10.83
C ASP A 260 7.67 6.56 11.00
N VAL A 261 7.97 5.67 10.05
CA VAL A 261 7.82 4.21 10.24
C VAL A 261 8.72 3.72 11.37
N ASN A 262 9.97 4.19 11.45
CA ASN A 262 10.87 3.85 12.56
C ASN A 262 10.37 4.40 13.92
N ILE A 263 9.83 5.62 13.93
CA ILE A 263 9.24 6.22 15.13
C ILE A 263 7.94 5.49 15.52
N ALA A 264 7.06 5.18 14.56
CA ALA A 264 5.83 4.44 14.74
C ALA A 264 6.10 3.01 15.23
N MET A 265 7.14 2.34 14.72
CA MET A 265 7.58 1.02 15.22
C MET A 265 8.11 1.09 16.66
N LYS A 266 8.89 2.12 17.01
CA LYS A 266 9.32 2.38 18.39
C LYS A 266 8.13 2.67 19.31
N GLN A 267 7.20 3.52 18.88
CA GLN A 267 6.00 3.86 19.65
C GLN A 267 5.05 2.68 19.81
N ASN A 268 4.91 1.82 18.78
CA ASN A 268 4.11 0.61 18.84
C ASN A 268 4.71 -0.41 19.82
N THR A 269 6.03 -0.49 19.93
CA THR A 269 6.72 -1.30 20.94
C THR A 269 6.41 -0.80 22.37
N VAL A 270 6.35 0.52 22.57
CA VAL A 270 5.94 1.13 23.84
C VAL A 270 4.46 0.88 24.12
N TRP A 271 3.60 0.98 23.11
CA TRP A 271 2.17 0.76 23.21
C TRP A 271 1.83 -0.71 23.54
N ILE A 272 2.47 -1.68 22.87
CA ILE A 272 2.35 -3.11 23.18
C ILE A 272 2.81 -3.40 24.62
N LYS A 273 3.91 -2.79 25.07
CA LYS A 273 4.37 -2.91 26.48
C LYS A 273 3.33 -2.35 27.46
N ARG A 274 2.71 -1.21 27.15
CA ARG A 274 1.64 -0.61 27.98
C ARG A 274 0.38 -1.48 27.99
N LYS A 275 -0.02 -2.06 26.85
CA LYS A 275 -1.17 -2.97 26.75
C LYS A 275 -0.95 -4.28 27.53
N LYS A 276 0.24 -4.88 27.42
CA LYS A 276 0.63 -6.04 28.24
C LYS A 276 0.62 -5.71 29.73
N LYS A 277 1.10 -4.53 30.14
CA LYS A 277 1.06 -4.08 31.54
C LYS A 277 -0.37 -3.89 32.06
N ARG A 278 -1.28 -3.33 31.24
CA ARG A 278 -2.70 -3.19 31.59
C ARG A 278 -3.40 -4.54 31.71
N HIS A 279 -3.19 -5.47 30.77
CA HIS A 279 -3.75 -6.82 30.88
C HIS A 279 -3.22 -7.57 32.12
N ALA A 280 -1.91 -7.49 32.40
CA ALA A 280 -1.34 -8.10 33.60
C ALA A 280 -1.89 -7.49 34.91
N GLN A 281 -2.30 -6.22 34.88
CA GLN A 281 -2.96 -5.57 36.03
C GLN A 281 -4.43 -6.01 36.15
N ILE A 282 -5.16 -6.13 35.04
CA ILE A 282 -6.53 -6.62 35.02
C ILE A 282 -6.60 -8.06 35.55
N ILE A 283 -5.70 -8.94 35.10
CA ILE A 283 -5.61 -10.32 35.59
C ILE A 283 -5.37 -10.35 37.10
N ARG A 284 -4.44 -9.54 37.62
CA ARG A 284 -4.18 -9.44 39.06
C ARG A 284 -5.39 -8.94 39.84
N ASN A 285 -6.13 -7.97 39.32
CA ASN A 285 -7.33 -7.45 39.96
C ASN A 285 -8.44 -8.51 40.00
N VAL A 286 -8.64 -9.25 38.90
CA VAL A 286 -9.62 -10.36 38.83
C VAL A 286 -9.24 -11.49 39.79
N GLN A 287 -7.96 -11.86 39.87
CA GLN A 287 -7.48 -12.86 40.83
C GLN A 287 -7.68 -12.40 42.29
N ALA A 288 -7.43 -11.12 42.58
CA ALA A 288 -7.63 -10.57 43.91
C ALA A 288 -9.12 -10.52 44.32
N GLU A 289 -10.03 -10.23 43.39
CA GLU A 289 -11.48 -10.33 43.62
C GLU A 289 -11.90 -11.79 43.85
N TYR A 290 -11.42 -12.71 43.02
CA TYR A 290 -11.75 -14.12 43.11
C TYR A 290 -11.36 -14.73 44.47
N VAL A 291 -10.18 -14.39 44.98
CA VAL A 291 -9.71 -14.81 46.31
C VAL A 291 -10.60 -14.28 47.44
N LYS A 292 -11.18 -13.08 47.30
CA LYS A 292 -12.11 -12.53 48.31
C LYS A 292 -13.45 -13.24 48.33
N THR A 293 -13.87 -13.81 47.20
CA THR A 293 -15.17 -14.48 47.07
C THR A 293 -15.14 -15.97 47.39
N MET A 294 -13.96 -16.56 47.59
CA MET A 294 -13.87 -17.96 47.98
C MET A 294 -14.36 -18.15 49.42
N PRO A 295 -15.36 -19.03 49.66
CA PRO A 295 -15.75 -19.37 51.01
C PRO A 295 -14.56 -20.05 51.69
N VAL A 296 -14.19 -19.51 52.85
CA VAL A 296 -13.18 -20.15 53.72
C VAL A 296 -13.78 -21.48 54.14
N GLU A 297 -13.31 -22.57 53.53
CA GLU A 297 -13.57 -23.92 54.04
C GLU A 297 -13.05 -23.96 55.47
N LYS A 298 -13.98 -23.90 56.42
CA LYS A 298 -13.68 -24.21 57.81
C LYS A 298 -13.38 -25.70 57.84
N ASN A 299 -12.10 -26.04 57.85
CA ASN A 299 -11.64 -27.38 58.18
C ASN A 299 -12.27 -27.78 59.52
N ILE A 300 -13.12 -28.80 59.47
CA ILE A 300 -13.61 -29.57 60.61
C ILE A 300 -12.62 -30.70 60.85
#